data_AF-A0A355GKC4-F1
#
_entry.id   AF-A0A355GKC4-F1
#
_cell.length_a   1.000
_cell.length_b   1.000
_cell.length_c   1.000
_cell.angle_alpha   90.00
_cell.angle_beta   90.00
_cell.angle_gamma   90.00
#
_symmetry.space_group_name_H-M   'P 1'
#
loop_
_entity.id
_entity.type
_entity.pdbx_description
1 polymer ?
#
loop_
_entity_poly.entity_id
_entity_poly.type
_entity_poly.pdbx_seq_one_letter_code
_entity_poly.pdbx_strand_id
1 'polypeptide(L)'
;MKEMEETQGWVSTTIDNHQMQWNSQNSRIDTYMNNNIIEFIQTFAHRPDTDRVFDAEQAILPSGEAAIPALIEVLKDPDFNIRIFALKILEHIDQNTEPALQAMIKTLEDPDRIVRIAALAPVARLGTKAKEAVPILEKWIGSDDEFACVSAAGHILMIDPSKADELLPILIESLKSDDFGIRCQSAWLLGQLGELAKEAVPALKRLLNDENSSVRSVAADAIESVIY
;
A
#
# COMPACT_ATOMS: atom_id res chain seq x y z
N MET A 1 -29.34 -48.72 30.00
CA MET A 1 -28.84 -47.32 29.99
C MET A 1 -27.33 -47.20 29.90
N LYS A 2 -26.52 -48.26 30.10
CA LYS A 2 -25.04 -48.18 29.97
C LYS A 2 -24.49 -48.27 28.54
N GLU A 3 -25.22 -48.86 27.59
CA GLU A 3 -24.74 -49.05 26.20
C GLU A 3 -24.98 -47.84 25.27
N MET A 4 -25.80 -46.86 25.68
CA MET A 4 -26.05 -45.65 24.86
C MET A 4 -25.03 -44.52 25.09
N GLU A 5 -24.29 -44.54 26.22
CA GLU A 5 -23.25 -43.52 26.50
C GLU A 5 -21.92 -43.83 25.81
N GLU A 6 -21.56 -45.11 25.64
CA GLU A 6 -20.32 -45.48 24.96
C GLU A 6 -20.37 -45.12 23.47
N THR A 7 -21.49 -45.35 22.78
CA THR A 7 -21.59 -45.05 21.34
C THR A 7 -21.54 -43.55 21.01
N GLN A 8 -21.92 -42.65 21.93
CA GLN A 8 -21.78 -41.21 21.72
C GLN A 8 -20.34 -40.69 21.86
N GLY A 9 -19.51 -41.34 22.69
CA GLY A 9 -18.09 -40.98 22.84
C GLY A 9 -17.23 -41.34 21.61
N TRP A 10 -17.51 -42.47 20.94
CA TRP A 10 -16.78 -42.89 19.74
C TRP A 10 -17.07 -42.01 18.52
N VAL A 11 -18.33 -41.57 18.36
CA VAL A 11 -18.73 -40.69 17.25
C VAL A 11 -18.14 -39.29 17.41
N SER A 12 -18.15 -38.71 18.62
CA SER A 12 -17.50 -37.42 18.91
C SER A 12 -15.98 -37.47 18.67
N THR A 13 -15.28 -38.48 19.20
CA THR A 13 -13.82 -38.60 19.05
C THR A 13 -13.39 -38.80 17.59
N THR A 14 -14.21 -39.47 16.78
CA THR A 14 -13.92 -39.71 15.36
C THR A 14 -14.14 -38.46 14.50
N ILE A 15 -15.19 -37.67 14.80
CA ILE A 15 -15.45 -36.39 14.14
C ILE A 15 -14.35 -35.38 14.48
N ASP A 16 -13.94 -35.29 15.74
CA ASP A 16 -12.87 -34.38 16.17
C ASP A 16 -11.52 -34.75 15.53
N ASN A 17 -11.20 -36.04 15.42
CA ASN A 17 -9.99 -36.51 14.75
C ASN A 17 -10.01 -36.25 13.23
N HIS A 18 -11.15 -36.43 12.56
CA HIS A 18 -11.28 -36.09 11.14
C HIS A 18 -11.23 -34.58 10.90
N GLN A 19 -11.84 -33.77 11.77
CA GLN A 19 -11.75 -32.31 11.69
C GLN A 19 -10.31 -31.82 11.94
N MET A 20 -9.59 -32.40 12.90
CA MET A 20 -8.17 -32.10 13.15
C MET A 20 -7.28 -32.52 11.99
N GLN A 21 -7.48 -33.72 11.42
CA GLN A 21 -6.73 -34.18 10.26
C GLN A 21 -7.00 -33.33 9.02
N TRP A 22 -8.26 -32.99 8.75
CA TRP A 22 -8.66 -32.09 7.66
C TRP A 22 -8.08 -30.68 7.84
N ASN A 23 -8.16 -30.11 9.04
CA ASN A 23 -7.52 -28.83 9.37
C ASN A 23 -5.99 -28.88 9.21
N SER A 24 -5.34 -29.98 9.62
CA SER A 24 -3.89 -30.15 9.51
C SER A 24 -3.41 -30.32 8.06
N GLN A 25 -4.23 -30.94 7.21
CA GLN A 25 -3.91 -31.17 5.81
C GLN A 25 -4.13 -29.91 4.97
N ASN A 26 -5.21 -29.16 5.25
CA ASN A 26 -5.41 -27.84 4.66
C ASN A 26 -4.32 -26.86 5.10
N SER A 27 -3.98 -26.81 6.39
CA SER A 27 -2.87 -25.96 6.89
C SER A 27 -1.53 -26.26 6.22
N ARG A 28 -1.24 -27.52 5.89
CA ARG A 28 -0.04 -27.91 5.12
C ARG A 28 -0.08 -27.44 3.66
N ILE A 29 -1.23 -27.55 3.00
CA ILE A 29 -1.42 -27.08 1.62
C ILE A 29 -1.31 -25.55 1.58
N ASP A 30 -1.94 -24.85 2.52
CA ASP A 30 -1.87 -23.40 2.64
C ASP A 30 -0.43 -22.93 2.89
N THR A 31 0.30 -23.61 3.78
CA THR A 31 1.72 -23.32 4.03
C THR A 31 2.58 -23.54 2.80
N TYR A 32 2.34 -24.61 2.05
CA TYR A 32 3.08 -24.91 0.82
C TYR A 32 2.81 -23.86 -0.27
N MET A 33 1.55 -23.49 -0.48
CA MET A 33 1.17 -22.43 -1.41
C MET A 33 1.78 -21.09 -1.00
N ASN A 34 1.74 -20.76 0.29
CA ASN A 34 2.33 -19.55 0.86
C ASN A 34 3.84 -19.47 0.57
N ASN A 35 4.58 -20.55 0.83
CA ASN A 35 6.02 -20.60 0.59
C ASN A 35 6.36 -20.44 -0.90
N ASN A 36 5.59 -21.06 -1.80
CA ASN A 36 5.80 -20.90 -3.23
C ASN A 36 5.59 -19.44 -3.66
N ILE A 37 4.54 -18.77 -3.16
CA ILE A 37 4.30 -17.36 -3.46
C ILE A 37 5.45 -16.48 -2.96
N ILE A 38 5.96 -16.74 -1.76
CA ILE A 38 7.12 -16.02 -1.21
C ILE A 38 8.35 -16.19 -2.12
N GLU A 39 8.69 -17.42 -2.51
CA GLU A 39 9.83 -17.71 -3.39
C GLU A 39 9.68 -17.03 -4.77
N PHE A 40 8.46 -17.00 -5.32
CA PHE A 40 8.19 -16.25 -6.55
C PHE A 40 8.47 -14.77 -6.35
N ILE A 41 7.87 -14.14 -5.34
CA ILE A 41 8.03 -12.70 -5.07
C ILE A 41 9.52 -12.35 -4.90
N GLN A 42 10.27 -13.15 -4.15
CA GLN A 42 11.72 -12.98 -3.98
C GLN A 42 12.48 -13.09 -5.31
N THR A 43 12.07 -13.98 -6.20
CA THR A 43 12.68 -14.15 -7.53
C THR A 43 12.40 -12.93 -8.42
N PHE A 44 11.15 -12.47 -8.51
CA PHE A 44 10.78 -11.32 -9.33
C PHE A 44 11.36 -10.00 -8.80
N ALA A 45 11.51 -9.87 -7.49
CA ALA A 45 12.08 -8.68 -6.85
C ALA A 45 13.53 -8.36 -7.28
N HIS A 46 14.25 -9.32 -7.84
CA HIS A 46 15.64 -9.15 -8.32
C HIS A 46 15.77 -9.08 -9.84
N ARG A 47 14.66 -9.24 -10.57
CA ARG A 47 14.68 -9.11 -12.03
C ARG A 47 15.05 -7.66 -12.43
N PRO A 48 15.89 -7.46 -13.46
CA PRO A 48 16.32 -6.13 -13.88
C PRO A 48 15.32 -5.43 -14.81
N ASP A 49 14.33 -6.16 -15.35
CA ASP A 49 13.36 -5.62 -16.30
C ASP A 49 12.24 -4.82 -15.63
N THR A 50 11.63 -3.91 -16.41
CA THR A 50 10.53 -3.05 -15.95
C THR A 50 9.24 -3.81 -15.71
N ASP A 51 9.06 -4.94 -16.39
CA ASP A 51 7.81 -5.69 -16.42
C ASP A 51 7.68 -6.64 -15.23
N ARG A 52 8.75 -6.80 -14.43
CA ARG A 52 8.81 -7.69 -13.26
C ARG A 52 7.65 -7.55 -12.29
N VAL A 53 7.15 -6.33 -12.05
CA VAL A 53 6.01 -6.09 -11.14
C VAL A 53 4.74 -6.65 -11.77
N PHE A 54 4.47 -6.28 -13.02
CA PHE A 54 3.33 -6.77 -13.78
C PHE A 54 3.35 -8.30 -13.91
N ASP A 55 4.50 -8.89 -14.24
CA ASP A 55 4.64 -10.35 -14.34
C ASP A 55 4.37 -11.04 -12.99
N ALA A 56 4.84 -10.46 -11.89
CA ALA A 56 4.56 -10.99 -10.55
C ALA A 56 3.08 -10.86 -10.19
N GLU A 57 2.44 -9.75 -10.51
CA GLU A 57 0.99 -9.56 -10.35
C GLU A 57 0.21 -10.63 -11.12
N GLN A 58 0.55 -10.86 -12.40
CA GLN A 58 -0.08 -11.91 -13.21
C GLN A 58 0.15 -13.31 -12.64
N ALA A 59 1.34 -13.58 -12.07
CA ALA A 59 1.64 -14.86 -11.44
C ALA A 59 0.87 -15.07 -10.12
N ILE A 60 0.60 -14.00 -9.39
CA ILE A 60 -0.08 -14.03 -8.08
C ILE A 60 -1.61 -13.99 -8.25
N LEU A 61 -2.12 -13.37 -9.32
CA LEU A 61 -3.54 -13.20 -9.59
C LEU A 61 -4.39 -14.47 -9.41
N PRO A 62 -3.97 -15.69 -9.85
CA PRO A 62 -4.73 -16.91 -9.63
C PRO A 62 -4.90 -17.28 -8.14
N SER A 63 -4.03 -16.79 -7.27
CA SER A 63 -4.09 -17.00 -5.81
C SER A 63 -5.06 -16.04 -5.13
N GLY A 64 -5.37 -14.89 -5.74
CA GLY A 64 -6.30 -13.90 -5.19
C GLY A 64 -5.98 -13.49 -3.75
N GLU A 65 -6.99 -13.48 -2.88
CA GLU A 65 -6.84 -13.14 -1.46
C GLU A 65 -5.91 -14.11 -0.69
N ALA A 66 -5.71 -15.33 -1.19
CA ALA A 66 -4.80 -16.29 -0.56
C ALA A 66 -3.32 -15.88 -0.66
N ALA A 67 -2.99 -14.89 -1.50
CA ALA A 67 -1.65 -14.31 -1.57
C ALA A 67 -1.35 -13.30 -0.45
N ILE A 68 -2.37 -12.78 0.23
CA ILE A 68 -2.21 -11.74 1.25
C ILE A 68 -1.33 -12.19 2.43
N PRO A 69 -1.50 -13.40 3.00
CA PRO A 69 -0.58 -13.90 4.03
C PRO A 69 0.88 -13.96 3.57
N ALA A 70 1.12 -14.35 2.31
CA ALA A 70 2.47 -14.40 1.74
C ALA A 70 3.07 -13.00 1.69
N LEU A 71 2.33 -12.05 1.14
CA LEU A 71 2.75 -10.65 1.04
C LEU A 71 3.04 -10.05 2.42
N ILE A 72 2.23 -10.36 3.44
CA ILE A 72 2.48 -9.94 4.83
C ILE A 72 3.81 -10.48 5.37
N GLU A 73 4.14 -11.75 5.09
CA GLU A 73 5.44 -12.30 5.48
C GLU A 73 6.60 -11.67 4.70
N VAL A 74 6.43 -11.41 3.40
CA VAL A 74 7.44 -10.75 2.56
C VAL A 74 7.74 -9.32 3.03
N LEU A 75 6.78 -8.59 3.60
CA LEU A 75 7.04 -7.28 4.20
C LEU A 75 8.05 -7.31 5.37
N LYS A 76 8.44 -8.49 5.86
CA LYS A 76 9.45 -8.67 6.90
C LYS A 76 10.80 -9.12 6.36
N ASP A 77 10.94 -9.27 5.04
CA ASP A 77 12.15 -9.78 4.40
C ASP A 77 13.36 -8.88 4.71
N PRO A 78 14.55 -9.44 4.98
CA PRO A 78 15.76 -8.65 5.21
C PRO A 78 16.13 -7.75 4.03
N ASP A 79 15.81 -8.13 2.79
CA ASP A 79 16.08 -7.32 1.60
C ASP A 79 15.02 -6.24 1.40
N PHE A 80 15.47 -4.98 1.39
CA PHE A 80 14.58 -3.84 1.18
C PHE A 80 13.92 -3.84 -0.20
N ASN A 81 14.57 -4.39 -1.24
CA ASN A 81 13.98 -4.53 -2.57
C ASN A 81 12.78 -5.46 -2.56
N ILE A 82 12.88 -6.56 -1.82
CA ILE A 82 11.79 -7.52 -1.66
C ILE A 82 10.61 -6.86 -0.92
N ARG A 83 10.88 -6.10 0.14
CA ARG A 83 9.83 -5.35 0.86
C ARG A 83 9.12 -4.32 -0.03
N ILE A 84 9.88 -3.51 -0.78
CA ILE A 84 9.32 -2.55 -1.76
C ILE A 84 8.46 -3.28 -2.78
N PHE A 85 8.92 -4.43 -3.27
CA PHE A 85 8.22 -5.18 -4.29
C PHE A 85 6.88 -5.74 -3.78
N ALA A 86 6.83 -6.24 -2.54
CA ALA A 86 5.58 -6.63 -1.90
C ALA A 86 4.60 -5.46 -1.72
N LEU A 87 5.09 -4.26 -1.36
CA LEU A 87 4.25 -3.06 -1.24
C LEU A 87 3.62 -2.66 -2.59
N LYS A 88 4.39 -2.73 -3.68
CA LYS A 88 3.87 -2.48 -5.05
C LYS A 88 2.80 -3.47 -5.46
N ILE A 89 3.00 -4.76 -5.16
CA ILE A 89 1.96 -5.77 -5.43
C ILE A 89 0.70 -5.47 -4.59
N LEU A 90 0.85 -5.14 -3.31
CA LEU A 90 -0.28 -4.77 -2.43
C LEU A 90 -0.99 -3.49 -2.88
N GLU A 91 -0.32 -2.58 -3.58
CA GLU A 91 -0.91 -1.37 -4.16
C GLU A 91 -1.81 -1.71 -5.35
N HIS A 92 -1.35 -2.54 -6.28
CA HIS A 92 -2.05 -2.80 -7.54
C HIS A 92 -2.99 -4.00 -7.53
N ILE A 93 -2.87 -4.90 -6.55
CA ILE A 93 -3.74 -6.08 -6.49
C ILE A 93 -5.20 -5.64 -6.27
N ASP A 94 -6.09 -6.14 -7.13
CA ASP A 94 -7.54 -5.85 -7.13
C ASP A 94 -8.30 -6.55 -5.99
N GLN A 95 -7.59 -7.27 -5.13
CA GLN A 95 -8.16 -7.99 -3.99
C GLN A 95 -8.19 -7.15 -2.72
N ASN A 96 -8.98 -7.61 -1.74
CA ASN A 96 -9.06 -6.96 -0.43
C ASN A 96 -7.71 -7.06 0.32
N THR A 97 -7.01 -5.94 0.43
CA THR A 97 -5.71 -5.82 1.12
C THR A 97 -5.83 -5.36 2.58
N GLU A 98 -7.05 -5.17 3.09
CA GLU A 98 -7.28 -4.82 4.50
C GLU A 98 -6.60 -5.77 5.50
N PRO A 99 -6.51 -7.10 5.27
CA PRO A 99 -5.77 -7.98 6.19
C PRO A 99 -4.27 -7.65 6.29
N ALA A 100 -3.69 -7.00 5.28
CA ALA A 100 -2.30 -6.54 5.30
C ALA A 100 -2.12 -5.14 5.92
N LEU A 101 -3.21 -4.42 6.25
CA LEU A 101 -3.16 -3.02 6.66
C LEU A 101 -2.14 -2.77 7.79
N GLN A 102 -2.21 -3.56 8.86
CA GLN A 102 -1.31 -3.40 10.01
C GLN A 102 0.17 -3.65 9.66
N ALA A 103 0.43 -4.59 8.75
CA ALA A 103 1.78 -4.83 8.26
C ALA A 103 2.27 -3.67 7.38
N MET A 104 1.41 -3.12 6.52
CA MET A 104 1.73 -1.96 5.68
C MET A 104 1.95 -0.68 6.52
N ILE A 105 1.13 -0.43 7.55
CA ILE A 105 1.33 0.68 8.48
C ILE A 105 2.70 0.57 9.15
N LYS A 106 3.10 -0.63 9.60
CA LYS A 106 4.41 -0.84 10.21
C LYS A 106 5.57 -0.51 9.25
N THR A 107 5.41 -0.72 7.94
CA THR A 107 6.46 -0.38 6.96
C THR A 107 6.67 1.13 6.76
N LEU A 108 5.75 1.98 7.25
CA LEU A 108 6.01 3.43 7.35
C LEU A 108 7.10 3.76 8.39
N GLU A 109 7.49 2.82 9.25
CA GLU A 109 8.59 2.99 10.21
C GLU A 109 9.83 2.15 9.83
N ASP A 110 9.90 1.67 8.58
CA ASP A 110 11.02 0.88 8.09
C ASP A 110 12.36 1.66 8.17
N PRO A 111 13.49 1.00 8.51
CA PRO A 111 14.79 1.65 8.52
C PRO A 111 15.18 2.23 7.15
N ASP A 112 14.77 1.59 6.06
CA ASP A 112 15.05 2.05 4.71
C ASP A 112 14.04 3.12 4.26
N ARG A 113 14.56 4.27 3.82
CA ARG A 113 13.74 5.41 3.39
C ARG A 113 12.83 5.07 2.20
N ILE A 114 13.31 4.26 1.27
CA ILE A 114 12.57 3.92 0.06
C ILE A 114 11.43 2.97 0.40
N VAL A 115 11.61 2.05 1.35
CA VAL A 115 10.53 1.20 1.87
C VAL A 115 9.45 2.05 2.53
N ARG A 116 9.82 3.02 3.37
CA ARG A 116 8.84 3.94 3.99
C ARG A 116 7.99 4.66 2.95
N ILE A 117 8.61 5.20 1.90
CA ILE A 117 7.91 5.91 0.82
C ILE A 117 7.01 4.94 0.03
N ALA A 118 7.49 3.74 -0.29
CA ALA A 118 6.71 2.74 -1.02
C ALA A 118 5.45 2.28 -0.26
N ALA A 119 5.43 2.42 1.06
CA ALA A 119 4.28 2.05 1.88
C ALA A 119 3.13 3.07 1.84
N LEU A 120 3.39 4.30 1.39
CA LEU A 120 2.40 5.38 1.42
C LEU A 120 1.16 5.10 0.57
N ALA A 121 1.35 4.75 -0.70
CA ALA A 121 0.26 4.53 -1.66
C ALA A 121 -0.66 3.35 -1.27
N PRO A 122 -0.15 2.13 -1.01
CA PRO A 122 -1.02 1.01 -0.62
C PRO A 122 -1.75 1.25 0.71
N VAL A 123 -1.14 1.97 1.67
CA VAL A 123 -1.82 2.35 2.92
C VAL A 123 -2.92 3.38 2.65
N ALA A 124 -2.63 4.44 1.90
CA ALA A 124 -3.60 5.51 1.62
C ALA A 124 -4.77 5.04 0.75
N ARG A 125 -4.58 4.03 -0.10
CA ARG A 125 -5.64 3.38 -0.89
C ARG A 125 -6.77 2.83 -0.01
N LEU A 126 -6.48 2.46 1.24
CA LEU A 126 -7.47 1.99 2.20
C LEU A 126 -8.24 3.14 2.89
N GLY A 127 -7.92 4.39 2.57
CA GLY A 127 -8.63 5.59 3.03
C GLY A 127 -8.74 5.65 4.55
N THR A 128 -9.94 5.97 5.05
CA THR A 128 -10.20 6.14 6.49
C THR A 128 -9.97 4.88 7.33
N LYS A 129 -9.90 3.69 6.74
CA LYS A 129 -9.50 2.46 7.46
C LYS A 129 -8.06 2.54 7.95
N ALA A 130 -7.19 3.27 7.24
CA ALA A 130 -5.79 3.46 7.58
C ALA A 130 -5.54 4.62 8.56
N LYS A 131 -6.54 5.08 9.31
CA LYS A 131 -6.41 6.24 10.23
C LYS A 131 -5.28 6.09 11.25
N GLU A 132 -4.94 4.87 11.63
CA GLU A 132 -3.80 4.57 12.51
C GLU A 132 -2.43 4.95 11.92
N ALA A 133 -2.32 5.13 10.60
CA ALA A 133 -1.10 5.66 9.97
C ALA A 133 -0.92 7.16 10.18
N VAL A 134 -1.99 7.93 10.45
CA VAL A 134 -1.92 9.40 10.52
C VAL A 134 -0.89 9.88 11.55
N PRO A 135 -0.87 9.39 12.82
CA PRO A 135 0.13 9.82 13.79
C PRO A 135 1.58 9.46 13.44
N ILE A 136 1.79 8.46 12.57
CA ILE A 136 3.12 8.09 12.08
C ILE A 136 3.57 9.09 11.01
N LEU A 137 2.67 9.38 10.06
CA LEU A 137 2.92 10.32 8.96
C LEU A 137 3.06 11.77 9.45
N GLU A 138 2.35 12.15 10.53
CA GLU A 138 2.50 13.47 11.16
C GLU A 138 3.94 13.74 11.63
N LYS A 139 4.70 12.70 11.99
CA LYS A 139 6.11 12.85 12.38
C LYS A 139 7.02 13.25 11.20
N TRP A 140 6.56 13.06 9.96
CA TRP A 140 7.33 13.42 8.76
C TRP A 140 7.06 14.87 8.34
N ILE A 141 5.94 15.43 8.77
CA ILE A 141 5.59 16.84 8.56
C ILE A 141 6.61 17.72 9.29
N GLY A 142 7.20 18.66 8.56
CA GLY A 142 8.23 19.56 9.10
C GLY A 142 9.61 18.92 9.27
N SER A 143 9.84 17.73 8.70
CA SER A 143 11.19 17.17 8.58
C SER A 143 12.02 17.93 7.53
N ASP A 144 13.35 17.84 7.62
CA ASP A 144 14.29 18.43 6.65
C ASP A 144 14.20 17.76 5.25
N ASP A 145 13.50 16.63 5.15
CA ASP A 145 13.24 15.93 3.90
C ASP A 145 11.93 16.44 3.29
N GLU A 146 12.05 17.45 2.41
CA GLU A 146 10.91 18.08 1.75
C GLU A 146 10.03 17.06 1.02
N PHE A 147 10.64 16.06 0.37
CA PHE A 147 9.89 15.00 -0.30
C PHE A 147 9.05 14.18 0.69
N ALA A 148 9.63 13.79 1.84
CA ALA A 148 8.89 13.07 2.88
C ALA A 148 7.77 13.93 3.49
N CYS A 149 8.02 15.22 3.72
CA CYS A 149 7.04 16.17 4.22
C CYS A 149 5.83 16.30 3.28
N VAL A 150 6.07 16.56 1.99
CA VAL A 150 5.02 16.66 0.94
C VAL A 150 4.26 15.35 0.80
N SER A 151 4.99 14.23 0.78
CA SER A 151 4.39 12.90 0.66
C SER A 151 3.47 12.59 1.84
N ALA A 152 3.90 12.87 3.07
CA ALA A 152 3.08 12.69 4.26
C ALA A 152 1.82 13.57 4.21
N ALA A 153 1.94 14.85 3.84
CA ALA A 153 0.79 15.76 3.76
C ALA A 153 -0.29 15.22 2.80
N GLY A 154 0.10 14.80 1.59
CA GLY A 154 -0.86 14.28 0.61
C GLY A 154 -1.50 12.96 1.01
N HIS A 155 -0.72 12.01 1.52
CA HIS A 155 -1.27 10.71 1.93
C HIS A 155 -2.11 10.79 3.21
N ILE A 156 -1.79 11.71 4.14
CA ILE A 156 -2.69 12.01 5.27
C ILE A 156 -4.03 12.52 4.75
N LEU A 157 -4.05 13.41 3.74
CA LEU A 157 -5.32 13.91 3.18
C LEU A 157 -6.16 12.84 2.49
N MET A 158 -5.54 11.81 1.89
CA MET A 158 -6.25 10.65 1.35
C MET A 158 -6.87 9.78 2.46
N ILE A 159 -6.22 9.71 3.63
CA ILE A 159 -6.65 8.90 4.78
C ILE A 159 -7.66 9.65 5.66
N ASP A 160 -7.41 10.94 5.91
CA ASP A 160 -8.19 11.83 6.76
C ASP A 160 -8.37 13.21 6.12
N PRO A 161 -9.36 13.36 5.20
CA PRO A 161 -9.65 14.62 4.54
C PRO A 161 -10.01 15.77 5.48
N SER A 162 -10.34 15.50 6.76
CA SER A 162 -10.66 16.55 7.73
C SER A 162 -9.47 17.47 8.07
N LYS A 163 -8.26 17.08 7.68
CA LYS A 163 -7.02 17.86 7.83
C LYS A 163 -6.71 18.80 6.66
N ALA A 164 -7.64 18.97 5.70
CA ALA A 164 -7.42 19.79 4.51
C ALA A 164 -6.94 21.21 4.82
N ASP A 165 -7.58 21.91 5.75
CA ASP A 165 -7.22 23.29 6.12
C ASP A 165 -5.76 23.42 6.60
N GLU A 166 -5.21 22.35 7.21
CA GLU A 166 -3.85 22.32 7.74
C GLU A 166 -2.83 21.92 6.66
N LEU A 167 -3.14 20.88 5.87
CA LEU A 167 -2.14 20.20 5.03
C LEU A 167 -2.20 20.57 3.55
N LEU A 168 -3.33 21.04 3.05
CA LEU A 168 -3.45 21.46 1.65
C LEU A 168 -2.54 22.65 1.30
N PRO A 169 -2.32 23.64 2.18
CA PRO A 169 -1.34 24.71 1.94
C PRO A 169 0.10 24.18 1.73
N ILE A 170 0.48 23.08 2.38
CA ILE A 170 1.82 22.46 2.20
C ILE A 170 1.98 21.95 0.76
N LEU A 171 0.95 21.27 0.24
CA LEU A 171 0.95 20.77 -1.13
C LEU A 171 0.93 21.92 -2.15
N ILE A 172 0.16 22.97 -1.90
CA ILE A 172 0.09 24.13 -2.79
C ILE A 172 1.41 24.90 -2.83
N GLU A 173 2.07 25.08 -1.68
CA GLU A 173 3.35 25.79 -1.62
C GLU A 173 4.48 25.00 -2.29
N SER A 174 4.50 23.68 -2.12
CA SER A 174 5.51 22.80 -2.72
C SER A 174 5.43 22.71 -4.25
N LEU A 175 4.35 23.19 -4.88
CA LEU A 175 4.33 23.42 -6.34
C LEU A 175 5.36 24.47 -6.79
N LYS A 176 5.95 25.25 -5.88
CA LYS A 176 7.00 26.23 -6.17
C LYS A 176 8.41 25.73 -5.83
N SER A 177 8.55 24.46 -5.42
CA SER A 177 9.85 23.90 -5.05
C SER A 177 10.87 24.04 -6.19
N ASP A 178 12.13 24.27 -5.84
CA ASP A 178 13.25 24.29 -6.80
C ASP A 178 13.45 22.90 -7.43
N ASP A 179 13.09 21.83 -6.72
CA ASP A 179 13.14 20.46 -7.20
C ASP A 179 11.91 20.12 -8.06
N PHE A 180 12.12 19.83 -9.34
CA PHE A 180 11.04 19.48 -10.26
C PHE A 180 10.31 18.17 -9.87
N GLY A 181 11.00 17.24 -9.21
CA GLY A 181 10.41 16.01 -8.69
C GLY A 181 9.41 16.28 -7.59
N ILE A 182 9.70 17.26 -6.72
CA ILE A 182 8.75 17.71 -5.69
C ILE A 182 7.56 18.41 -6.35
N ARG A 183 7.78 19.29 -7.33
CA ARG A 183 6.67 19.92 -8.09
C ARG A 183 5.76 18.87 -8.75
N CYS A 184 6.35 17.84 -9.39
CA CYS A 184 5.62 16.71 -9.95
C CYS A 184 4.81 15.97 -8.87
N GLN A 185 5.45 15.62 -7.75
CA GLN A 185 4.82 14.88 -6.66
C GLN A 185 3.64 15.66 -6.07
N SER A 186 3.81 16.96 -5.80
CA SER A 186 2.76 17.82 -5.28
C SER A 186 1.59 17.94 -6.25
N ALA A 187 1.87 18.15 -7.54
CA ALA A 187 0.84 18.21 -8.57
C ALA A 187 0.06 16.89 -8.66
N TRP A 188 0.76 15.75 -8.67
CA TRP A 188 0.14 14.43 -8.69
C TRP A 188 -0.73 14.19 -7.45
N LEU A 189 -0.23 14.48 -6.24
CA LEU A 189 -0.99 14.34 -5.00
C LEU A 189 -2.26 15.21 -5.00
N LEU A 190 -2.17 16.47 -5.43
CA LEU A 190 -3.33 17.34 -5.56
C LEU A 190 -4.35 16.77 -6.56
N GLY A 191 -3.89 16.19 -7.67
CA GLY A 191 -4.74 15.47 -8.62
C GLY A 191 -5.47 14.29 -7.96
N GLN A 192 -4.77 13.47 -7.18
CA GLN A 192 -5.37 12.32 -6.47
C GLN A 192 -6.40 12.75 -5.41
N LEU A 193 -6.27 13.94 -4.84
CA LEU A 193 -7.25 14.50 -3.88
C LEU A 193 -8.54 15.01 -4.57
N GLY A 194 -8.52 15.17 -5.89
CA GLY A 194 -9.66 15.61 -6.69
C GLY A 194 -10.27 16.92 -6.18
N GLU A 195 -11.60 16.94 -6.03
CA GLU A 195 -12.35 18.12 -5.58
C GLU A 195 -11.90 18.68 -4.21
N LEU A 196 -11.27 17.87 -3.34
CA LEU A 196 -10.70 18.39 -2.08
C LEU A 196 -9.61 19.44 -2.34
N ALA A 197 -8.90 19.32 -3.46
CA ALA A 197 -7.80 20.20 -3.86
C ALA A 197 -8.23 21.32 -4.83
N LYS A 198 -9.52 21.63 -4.95
CA LYS A 198 -10.03 22.62 -5.92
C LYS A 198 -9.38 24.01 -5.79
N GLU A 199 -9.02 24.42 -4.58
CA GLU A 199 -8.31 25.68 -4.34
C GLU A 199 -6.89 25.72 -4.93
N ALA A 200 -6.29 24.57 -5.26
CA ALA A 200 -4.97 24.48 -5.86
C ALA A 200 -4.98 24.77 -7.37
N VAL A 201 -6.14 24.81 -8.03
CA VAL A 201 -6.26 25.00 -9.49
C VAL A 201 -5.48 26.22 -10.00
N PRO A 202 -5.51 27.41 -9.37
CA PRO A 202 -4.71 28.55 -9.82
C PRO A 202 -3.21 28.30 -9.76
N ALA A 203 -2.73 27.55 -8.76
CA ALA A 203 -1.32 27.19 -8.63
C ALA A 203 -0.92 26.14 -9.66
N LEU A 204 -1.73 25.09 -9.85
CA LEU A 204 -1.54 24.07 -10.88
C LEU A 204 -1.50 24.67 -12.29
N LYS A 205 -2.36 25.67 -12.59
CA LYS A 205 -2.35 26.36 -13.90
C LYS A 205 -1.03 27.08 -14.20
N ARG A 206 -0.28 27.52 -13.18
CA ARG A 206 1.04 28.12 -13.40
C ARG A 206 2.05 27.08 -13.89
N LEU A 207 1.95 25.84 -13.40
CA LEU A 207 2.81 24.74 -13.78
C LEU A 207 2.62 24.27 -15.23
N LEU A 208 1.54 24.66 -15.91
CA LEU A 208 1.41 24.45 -17.35
C LEU A 208 2.49 25.17 -18.18
N ASN A 209 3.18 26.15 -17.58
CA ASN A 209 4.32 26.85 -18.17
C ASN A 209 5.65 26.52 -17.45
N ASP A 210 5.70 25.44 -16.66
CA ASP A 210 6.92 25.01 -15.99
C ASP A 210 8.03 24.69 -17.02
N GLU A 211 9.29 24.92 -16.65
CA GLU A 211 10.43 24.60 -17.50
C GLU A 211 10.53 23.10 -17.81
N ASN A 212 10.15 22.25 -16.85
CA ASN A 212 10.23 20.81 -16.96
C ASN A 212 8.97 20.24 -17.62
N SER A 213 9.15 19.42 -18.66
CA SER A 213 8.04 18.84 -19.42
C SER A 213 7.18 17.87 -18.60
N SER A 214 7.78 17.13 -17.67
CA SER A 214 7.04 16.21 -16.81
C SER A 214 6.14 16.97 -15.85
N VAL A 215 6.62 18.07 -15.28
CA VAL A 215 5.81 18.94 -14.40
C VAL A 215 4.61 19.50 -15.17
N ARG A 216 4.80 19.96 -16.41
CA ARG A 216 3.69 20.43 -17.26
C ARG A 216 2.64 19.35 -17.51
N SER A 217 3.08 18.12 -17.82
CA SER A 217 2.17 16.99 -18.08
C SER A 217 1.36 16.64 -16.84
N VAL A 218 2.02 16.43 -15.69
CA VAL A 218 1.35 16.07 -14.44
C VAL A 218 0.40 17.18 -13.98
N ALA A 219 0.76 18.45 -14.18
CA ALA A 219 -0.13 19.56 -13.86
C ALA A 219 -1.41 19.56 -14.71
N ALA A 220 -1.33 19.19 -15.99
CA ALA A 220 -2.51 19.07 -16.85
C ALA A 220 -3.44 17.95 -16.35
N ASP A 221 -2.88 16.77 -16.08
CA ASP A 221 -3.63 15.61 -15.57
C ASP A 221 -4.26 15.89 -14.20
N ALA A 222 -3.53 16.60 -13.33
CA ALA A 222 -4.03 17.02 -12.02
C ALA A 222 -5.17 18.04 -12.13
N ILE A 223 -5.08 19.01 -13.04
CA ILE A 223 -6.17 19.97 -13.28
C ILE A 223 -7.42 19.26 -13.76
N GLU A 224 -7.29 18.28 -14.65
CA GLU A 224 -8.43 17.46 -15.09
C GLU A 224 -9.06 16.74 -13.90
N SER A 225 -8.25 16.05 -13.09
CA SER A 225 -8.71 15.28 -11.92
C SER A 225 -9.35 16.13 -10.81
N VAL A 226 -8.97 17.40 -10.69
CA VAL A 226 -9.48 18.32 -9.65
C VAL A 226 -10.78 19.02 -10.07
N ILE A 227 -11.04 19.13 -11.38
CA ILE A 227 -12.17 19.90 -11.93
C ILE A 227 -13.32 19.00 -12.40
N TYR A 228 -13.04 17.72 -12.71
CA TYR A 228 -13.99 16.75 -13.25
C TYR A 228 -14.10 15.52 -12.35
#